data_AF-A0AAU1GER2-F1
#
_entry.id   AF-A0AAU1GER2-F1
#
_cell.length_a   1.000
_cell.length_b   1.000
_cell.length_c   1.000
_cell.angle_alpha   90.00
_cell.angle_beta   90.00
_cell.angle_gamma   90.00
#
_symmetry.space_group_name_H-M   'P 1'
#
loop_
_entity.id
_entity.type
_entity.pdbx_description
1 polymer ?
#
loop_
_entity_poly.entity_id
_entity_poly.type
_entity_poly.pdbx_seq_one_letter_code
_entity_poly.pdbx_strand_id
1 'polypeptide(L)'
;MSTEELTAASTEAEARAAFLSRVGGPALGARTLLDRAAELLPGVVDAASDVETALTELAAHAAIRPVSAAPATAGAWGLDLATGALRRVPVPASGSPVGVAAGLTWVSALESGLAQHCEALLAGRLRAPGTRVPRLSLAGEGHAVPDALLRALRSEDEHVAHDLSGLLSLPACAVALAPRAEPEPERAPGPERDTVVATGATLAEAARTAVERTLSRRRARAAGRPVPQLFPAIGREQESDAPRPLPCAQWSHPLDALHSQGHSPVAVLLDHDAGVSAVLPYLVRIVLSPT
;
A
#
# COMPACT_ATOMS: atom_id res chain seq x y z
N MET A 1 44.93 -2.85 7.46
CA MET A 1 43.67 -3.29 6.83
C MET A 1 42.93 -2.04 6.42
N SER A 2 42.87 -1.78 5.12
CA SER A 2 42.33 -0.53 4.57
C SER A 2 40.83 -0.66 4.34
N THR A 3 40.05 0.16 5.03
CA THR A 3 38.60 0.35 4.89
C THR A 3 38.28 1.27 3.71
N GLU A 4 38.73 0.91 2.51
CA GLU A 4 38.44 1.65 1.26
C GLU A 4 38.12 0.68 0.10
N GLU A 5 37.36 -0.39 0.38
CA GLU A 5 36.52 -0.97 -0.67
C GLU A 5 35.32 -0.04 -0.86
N LEU A 6 35.56 1.06 -1.57
CA LEU A 6 34.53 1.86 -2.22
C LEU A 6 33.73 0.91 -3.10
N THR A 7 32.55 0.50 -2.62
CA THR A 7 31.57 -0.31 -3.34
C THR A 7 31.35 0.31 -4.72
N ALA A 8 31.91 -0.33 -5.75
CA ALA A 8 31.72 0.11 -7.13
C ALA A 8 30.21 0.20 -7.41
N ALA A 9 29.79 1.29 -8.05
CA ALA A 9 28.39 1.44 -8.44
C ALA A 9 28.01 0.29 -9.39
N SER A 10 26.91 -0.41 -9.10
CA SER A 10 26.49 -1.57 -9.89
C SER A 10 26.30 -1.22 -11.38
N THR A 11 26.73 -2.13 -12.24
CA THR A 11 26.59 -1.99 -13.69
C THR A 11 25.17 -2.29 -14.17
N GLU A 12 24.79 -1.83 -15.36
CA GLU A 12 23.46 -2.16 -15.93
C GLU A 12 23.29 -3.68 -16.11
N ALA A 13 24.36 -4.38 -16.50
CA ALA A 13 24.33 -5.82 -16.72
C ALA A 13 24.05 -6.59 -15.42
N GLU A 14 24.67 -6.19 -14.31
CA GLU A 14 24.39 -6.74 -12.98
C GLU A 14 22.95 -6.46 -12.54
N ALA A 15 22.48 -5.22 -12.70
CA ALA A 15 21.10 -4.86 -12.37
C ALA A 15 20.10 -5.69 -13.20
N ARG A 16 20.35 -5.85 -14.51
CA ARG A 16 19.53 -6.69 -15.39
C ARG A 16 19.48 -8.14 -14.93
N ALA A 17 20.62 -8.72 -14.59
CA ALA A 17 20.69 -10.07 -14.07
C ALA A 17 19.90 -10.21 -12.75
N ALA A 18 20.02 -9.23 -11.86
CA ALA A 18 19.27 -9.19 -10.61
C ALA A 18 17.74 -9.17 -10.86
N PHE A 19 17.23 -8.28 -11.72
CA PHE A 19 15.80 -8.24 -12.06
C PHE A 19 15.31 -9.55 -12.69
N LEU A 20 16.04 -10.10 -13.67
CA LEU A 20 15.65 -11.36 -14.33
C LEU A 20 15.58 -12.52 -13.32
N SER A 21 16.50 -12.57 -12.35
CA SER A 21 16.48 -13.59 -11.30
C SER A 21 15.22 -13.51 -10.41
N ARG A 22 14.66 -12.31 -10.19
CA ARG A 22 13.43 -12.12 -9.41
C ARG A 22 12.17 -12.41 -10.22
N VAL A 23 12.12 -11.94 -11.47
CA VAL A 23 10.95 -12.11 -12.35
C VAL A 23 10.67 -13.60 -12.60
N GLY A 24 11.71 -14.42 -12.77
CA GLY A 24 11.58 -15.87 -12.95
C GLY A 24 11.64 -16.69 -11.64
N GLY A 25 11.69 -16.04 -10.49
CA GLY A 25 11.88 -16.71 -9.20
C GLY A 25 10.66 -17.52 -8.74
N PRO A 26 10.86 -18.59 -7.95
CA PRO A 26 9.76 -19.39 -7.42
C PRO A 26 8.97 -18.62 -6.36
N ALA A 27 7.66 -18.88 -6.27
CA ALA A 27 6.86 -18.35 -5.17
C ALA A 27 7.40 -18.83 -3.81
N LEU A 28 7.49 -17.93 -2.84
CA LEU A 28 7.81 -18.30 -1.47
C LEU A 28 6.59 -18.91 -0.79
N GLY A 29 6.82 -19.99 -0.05
CA GLY A 29 5.81 -20.51 0.87
C GLY A 29 5.58 -19.54 2.03
N ALA A 30 4.33 -19.20 2.30
CA ALA A 30 3.92 -18.32 3.40
C ALA A 30 4.56 -18.71 4.74
N ARG A 31 4.56 -20.00 5.08
CA ARG A 31 5.16 -20.51 6.32
C ARG A 31 6.67 -20.29 6.36
N THR A 32 7.37 -20.59 5.28
CA THR A 32 8.81 -20.35 5.16
C THR A 32 9.16 -18.87 5.34
N LEU A 33 8.31 -17.97 4.81
CA LEU A 33 8.50 -16.54 5.01
C LEU A 33 8.34 -16.15 6.48
N LEU A 34 7.28 -16.61 7.15
CA LEU A 34 7.03 -16.29 8.56
C LEU A 34 8.15 -16.83 9.46
N ASP A 35 8.61 -18.06 9.23
CA ASP A 35 9.72 -18.67 9.97
C ASP A 35 11.00 -17.80 9.85
N ARG A 36 11.35 -17.38 8.62
CA ARG A 36 12.51 -16.51 8.36
C ARG A 36 12.33 -15.09 8.90
N ALA A 37 11.12 -14.55 8.83
CA ALA A 37 10.82 -13.22 9.35
C ALA A 37 10.94 -13.18 10.89
N ALA A 38 10.58 -14.27 11.57
CA ALA A 38 10.71 -14.38 13.03
C ALA A 38 12.18 -14.39 13.46
N GLU A 39 13.07 -14.97 12.66
CA GLU A 39 14.52 -14.94 12.89
C GLU A 39 15.10 -13.53 12.74
N LEU A 40 14.68 -12.78 11.72
CA LEU A 40 15.19 -11.42 11.49
C LEU A 40 14.60 -10.37 12.44
N LEU A 41 13.30 -10.49 12.74
CA LEU A 41 12.53 -9.50 13.48
C LEU A 41 11.60 -10.21 14.48
N PRO A 42 12.14 -10.68 15.62
CA PRO A 42 11.39 -11.47 16.60
C PRO A 42 10.11 -10.80 17.11
N GLY A 43 10.00 -9.46 17.04
CA GLY A 43 8.80 -8.72 17.46
C GLY A 43 7.75 -8.47 16.38
N VAL A 44 8.08 -8.66 15.10
CA VAL A 44 7.17 -8.39 13.96
C VAL A 44 6.24 -9.59 13.73
N VAL A 45 6.77 -10.80 13.79
CA VAL A 45 5.97 -12.01 13.50
C VAL A 45 5.00 -12.36 14.63
N ASP A 46 5.35 -12.08 15.89
CA ASP A 46 4.45 -12.26 17.04
C ASP A 46 3.25 -11.27 17.00
N ALA A 47 3.39 -10.17 16.25
CA ALA A 47 2.35 -9.20 16.03
C ALA A 47 1.47 -9.53 14.81
N ALA A 48 2.04 -10.06 13.74
CA ALA A 48 1.30 -10.35 12.54
C ALA A 48 0.31 -11.52 12.73
N SER A 49 -1.00 -11.24 12.63
CA SER A 49 -2.04 -12.27 12.62
C SER A 49 -2.10 -13.07 11.32
N ASP A 50 -1.45 -12.57 10.27
CA ASP A 50 -1.47 -13.11 8.92
C ASP A 50 -0.22 -12.66 8.12
N VAL A 51 -0.02 -13.32 6.97
CA VAL A 51 1.15 -13.15 6.11
C VAL A 51 1.21 -11.76 5.47
N GLU A 52 0.07 -11.17 5.12
CA GLU A 52 0.01 -9.85 4.47
C GLU A 52 0.44 -8.74 5.45
N THR A 53 -0.01 -8.83 6.69
CA THR A 53 0.42 -7.93 7.77
C THR A 53 1.93 -8.06 7.99
N ALA A 54 2.45 -9.30 8.07
CA ALA A 54 3.88 -9.53 8.21
C ALA A 54 4.68 -8.90 7.04
N LEU A 55 4.26 -9.13 5.79
CA LEU A 55 4.89 -8.54 4.60
C LEU A 55 4.88 -7.01 4.65
N THR A 56 3.77 -6.40 5.07
CA THR A 56 3.63 -4.95 5.18
C THR A 56 4.57 -4.38 6.24
N GLU A 57 4.62 -4.99 7.42
CA GLU A 57 5.51 -4.55 8.51
C GLU A 57 6.99 -4.71 8.14
N LEU A 58 7.33 -5.80 7.47
CA LEU A 58 8.68 -6.05 6.94
C LEU A 58 9.08 -5.03 5.87
N ALA A 59 8.17 -4.70 4.96
CA ALA A 59 8.39 -3.67 3.94
C ALA A 59 8.57 -2.29 4.59
N ALA A 60 7.74 -1.94 5.57
CA ALA A 60 7.86 -0.71 6.34
C ALA A 60 9.19 -0.64 7.10
N HIS A 61 9.62 -1.75 7.71
CA HIS A 61 10.92 -1.86 8.36
C HIS A 61 12.07 -1.65 7.37
N ALA A 62 12.00 -2.25 6.18
CA ALA A 62 13.00 -2.02 5.14
C ALA A 62 13.01 -0.57 4.63
N ALA A 63 11.85 0.08 4.58
CA ALA A 63 11.73 1.46 4.10
C ALA A 63 12.43 2.50 4.99
N ILE A 64 12.53 2.23 6.31
CA ILE A 64 13.15 3.13 7.29
C ILE A 64 14.64 2.89 7.45
N ARG A 65 15.18 1.77 6.96
CA ARG A 65 16.62 1.52 7.04
C ARG A 65 17.35 2.43 6.05
N PRO A 66 18.41 3.12 6.49
CA PRO A 66 19.20 3.94 5.59
C PRO A 66 19.83 3.02 4.54
N VAL A 67 19.48 3.25 3.27
CA VAL A 67 20.23 2.65 2.16
C VAL A 67 21.65 3.19 2.29
N SER A 68 22.62 2.28 2.47
CA SER A 68 24.03 2.65 2.68
C SER A 68 24.42 3.71 1.66
N ALA A 69 24.98 4.81 2.16
CA ALA A 69 25.13 6.10 1.49
C ALA A 69 26.11 6.03 0.30
N ALA A 70 25.74 5.35 -0.77
CA ALA A 70 26.23 5.73 -2.09
C ALA A 70 25.85 7.21 -2.30
N PRO A 71 26.74 8.05 -2.85
CA PRO A 71 26.45 9.46 -3.03
C PRO A 71 25.12 9.62 -3.77
N ALA A 72 24.21 10.42 -3.22
CA ALA A 72 22.83 10.60 -3.69
C ALA A 72 22.73 10.98 -5.18
N THR A 73 23.84 11.41 -5.78
CA THR A 73 24.00 11.74 -7.19
C THR A 73 24.01 10.52 -8.13
N ALA A 74 24.28 9.31 -7.64
CA ALA A 74 24.44 8.15 -8.52
C ALA A 74 23.11 7.51 -8.97
N GLY A 75 22.00 7.71 -8.24
CA GLY A 75 20.73 7.03 -8.49
C GLY A 75 20.80 5.50 -8.35
N ALA A 76 19.65 4.83 -8.26
CA ALA A 76 19.58 3.37 -8.32
C ALA A 76 19.09 2.93 -9.70
N TRP A 77 19.53 1.75 -10.15
CA TRP A 77 18.91 1.10 -11.30
C TRP A 77 17.48 0.68 -10.95
N GLY A 78 16.55 1.03 -11.83
CA GLY A 78 15.17 0.62 -11.73
C GLY A 78 14.64 0.13 -13.07
N LEU A 79 13.66 -0.77 -13.00
CA LEU A 79 12.92 -1.30 -14.13
C LEU A 79 11.69 -0.44 -14.37
N ASP A 80 11.65 0.28 -15.49
CA ASP A 80 10.46 0.98 -15.95
C ASP A 80 9.37 -0.05 -16.26
N LEU A 81 8.25 0.01 -15.55
CA LEU A 81 7.22 -1.02 -15.61
C LEU A 81 6.36 -0.95 -16.87
N ALA A 82 6.41 0.17 -17.61
CA ALA A 82 5.68 0.32 -18.86
C ALA A 82 6.46 -0.28 -20.04
N THR A 83 7.77 -0.02 -20.05
CA THR A 83 8.65 -0.34 -21.19
C THR A 83 9.51 -1.59 -20.96
N GLY A 84 9.67 -2.01 -19.71
CA GLY A 84 10.63 -3.05 -19.32
C GLY A 84 12.10 -2.61 -19.44
N ALA A 85 12.37 -1.32 -19.70
CA ALA A 85 13.72 -0.79 -19.82
C ALA A 85 14.33 -0.51 -18.43
N LEU A 86 15.65 -0.66 -18.32
CA LEU A 86 16.38 -0.22 -17.14
C LEU A 86 16.75 1.25 -17.27
N ARG A 87 16.55 2.01 -16.20
CA ARG A 87 17.02 3.40 -16.08
C ARG A 87 17.46 3.71 -14.67
N ARG A 88 18.31 4.74 -14.52
CA ARG A 88 18.64 5.26 -13.19
C ARG A 88 17.57 6.21 -12.70
N VAL A 89 17.13 6.02 -11.46
CA VAL A 89 16.16 6.89 -10.78
C VAL A 89 16.72 7.39 -9.45
N PRO A 90 16.38 8.62 -9.04
CA PRO A 90 16.68 9.07 -7.69
C PRO A 90 15.87 8.25 -6.69
N VAL A 91 16.54 7.62 -5.73
CA VAL A 91 15.88 6.92 -4.64
C VAL A 91 15.93 7.82 -3.40
N PRO A 92 14.79 8.13 -2.77
CA PRO A 92 14.81 8.93 -1.55
C PRO A 92 15.58 8.19 -0.45
N ALA A 93 16.52 8.89 0.18
CA ALA A 93 17.43 8.34 1.18
C ALA A 93 16.69 7.73 2.39
N SER A 94 15.53 8.28 2.74
CA SER A 94 14.59 7.77 3.75
C SER A 94 13.28 8.55 3.69
N GLY A 95 12.22 8.05 4.34
CA GLY A 95 11.13 8.90 4.83
C GLY A 95 9.71 8.55 4.40
N SER A 96 9.51 7.93 3.23
CA SER A 96 8.17 7.47 2.83
C SER A 96 8.14 5.95 2.66
N PRO A 97 7.25 5.24 3.40
CA PRO A 97 7.01 3.82 3.15
C PRO A 97 6.20 3.59 1.87
N VAL A 98 5.60 4.64 1.28
CA VAL A 98 4.76 4.51 0.09
C VAL A 98 5.58 3.98 -1.10
N GLY A 99 5.09 2.90 -1.68
CA GLY A 99 5.73 2.20 -2.78
C GLY A 99 6.72 1.13 -2.34
N VAL A 100 7.05 1.02 -1.04
CA VAL A 100 7.89 -0.06 -0.52
C VAL A 100 6.99 -1.23 -0.17
N ALA A 101 7.20 -2.35 -0.86
CA ALA A 101 6.35 -3.52 -0.73
C ALA A 101 7.18 -4.80 -0.76
N ALA A 102 6.71 -5.78 0.01
CA ALA A 102 7.21 -7.14 0.00
C ALA A 102 6.11 -8.08 -0.48
N GLY A 103 6.48 -9.13 -1.22
CA GLY A 103 5.54 -10.12 -1.73
C GLY A 103 6.02 -11.56 -1.60
N LEU A 104 5.11 -12.51 -1.76
CA LEU A 104 5.46 -13.94 -1.94
C LEU A 104 5.94 -14.25 -3.36
N THR A 105 5.63 -13.35 -4.30
CA THR A 105 6.10 -13.36 -5.68
C THR A 105 6.52 -11.95 -6.08
N TRP A 106 7.33 -11.85 -7.14
CA TRP A 106 7.67 -10.57 -7.76
C TRP A 106 6.42 -9.74 -8.11
N VAL A 107 5.44 -10.37 -8.76
CA VAL A 107 4.20 -9.71 -9.19
C VAL A 107 3.43 -9.15 -8.00
N SER A 108 3.24 -9.95 -6.93
CA SER A 108 2.53 -9.49 -5.74
C SER A 108 3.20 -8.29 -5.07
N ALA A 109 4.53 -8.26 -5.03
CA ALA A 109 5.28 -7.13 -4.47
C ALA A 109 5.08 -5.86 -5.31
N LEU A 110 5.09 -5.99 -6.65
CA LEU A 110 4.82 -4.87 -7.54
C LEU A 110 3.37 -4.35 -7.40
N GLU A 111 2.39 -5.24 -7.41
CA GLU A 111 0.97 -4.88 -7.26
C GLU A 111 0.71 -4.15 -5.93
N SER A 112 1.26 -4.67 -4.83
CA SER A 112 1.17 -4.00 -3.53
C SER A 112 1.84 -2.62 -3.54
N GLY A 113 3.03 -2.48 -4.13
CA GLY A 113 3.72 -1.19 -4.23
C GLY A 113 2.98 -0.18 -5.11
N LEU A 114 2.38 -0.62 -6.22
CA LEU A 114 1.55 0.22 -7.09
C LEU A 114 0.25 0.63 -6.40
N ALA A 115 -0.41 -0.30 -5.69
CA ALA A 115 -1.61 -0.03 -4.92
C ALA A 115 -1.36 1.04 -3.85
N GLN A 116 -0.25 0.96 -3.11
CA GLN A 116 0.13 1.99 -2.13
C GLN A 116 0.26 3.39 -2.75
N HIS A 117 0.80 3.50 -3.96
CA HIS A 117 0.89 4.79 -4.67
C HIS A 117 -0.48 5.31 -5.09
N CYS A 118 -1.34 4.45 -5.63
CA CYS A 118 -2.73 4.82 -5.94
C CYS A 118 -3.48 5.29 -4.68
N GLU A 119 -3.33 4.57 -3.57
CA GLU A 119 -3.91 4.94 -2.28
C GLU A 119 -3.37 6.29 -1.78
N ALA A 120 -2.06 6.54 -1.86
CA ALA A 120 -1.47 7.82 -1.49
C ALA A 120 -2.00 8.99 -2.35
N LEU A 121 -2.19 8.77 -3.65
CA LEU A 121 -2.83 9.75 -4.54
C LEU A 121 -4.29 9.99 -4.15
N LEU A 122 -5.07 8.94 -3.83
CA LEU A 122 -6.44 9.06 -3.33
C LEU A 122 -6.48 9.89 -2.04
N ALA A 123 -5.56 9.65 -1.11
CA ALA A 123 -5.43 10.45 0.10
C ALA A 123 -5.19 11.93 -0.21
N GLY A 124 -4.35 12.22 -1.20
CA GLY A 124 -4.11 13.58 -1.70
C GLY A 124 -5.39 14.22 -2.26
N ARG A 125 -6.12 13.50 -3.10
CA ARG A 125 -7.40 13.96 -3.68
C ARG A 125 -8.46 14.21 -2.61
N LEU A 126 -8.59 13.32 -1.63
CA LEU A 126 -9.54 13.48 -0.52
C LEU A 126 -9.26 14.71 0.35
N ARG A 127 -8.01 15.19 0.44
CA ARG A 127 -7.67 16.44 1.13
C ARG A 127 -7.99 17.70 0.31
N ALA A 128 -8.18 17.57 -1.00
CA ALA A 128 -8.45 18.73 -1.85
C ALA A 128 -9.84 19.34 -1.54
N PRO A 129 -9.94 20.67 -1.35
CA PRO A 129 -11.22 21.32 -1.10
C PRO A 129 -12.24 21.05 -2.20
N GLY A 130 -13.51 20.84 -1.80
CA GLY A 130 -14.61 20.60 -2.74
C GLY A 130 -14.69 19.17 -3.26
N THR A 131 -13.79 18.26 -2.88
CA THR A 131 -13.90 16.84 -3.21
C THR A 131 -15.17 16.26 -2.59
N ARG A 132 -15.92 15.51 -3.41
CA ARG A 132 -17.15 14.82 -3.04
C ARG A 132 -17.07 13.37 -3.49
N VAL A 133 -17.49 12.44 -2.64
CA VAL A 133 -17.47 11.00 -2.92
C VAL A 133 -18.84 10.38 -2.60
N PRO A 134 -19.40 9.54 -3.49
CA PRO A 134 -20.68 8.90 -3.25
C PRO A 134 -20.55 7.84 -2.16
N ARG A 135 -21.63 7.64 -1.40
CA ARG A 135 -21.74 6.51 -0.47
C ARG A 135 -21.89 5.20 -1.24
N LEU A 136 -21.25 4.16 -0.73
CA LEU A 136 -21.29 2.81 -1.27
C LEU A 136 -22.07 1.90 -0.31
N SER A 137 -23.04 1.16 -0.84
CA SER A 137 -23.67 0.08 -0.09
C SER A 137 -22.81 -1.18 -0.17
N LEU A 138 -22.25 -1.62 0.95
CA LEU A 138 -21.43 -2.84 1.02
C LEU A 138 -22.24 -4.14 0.84
N ALA A 139 -23.57 -4.07 0.95
CA ALA A 139 -24.49 -5.19 0.78
C ALA A 139 -25.23 -5.16 -0.57
N GLY A 140 -24.91 -4.20 -1.45
CA GLY A 140 -25.56 -4.05 -2.75
C GLY A 140 -25.16 -5.11 -3.78
N GLU A 141 -26.01 -5.31 -4.79
CA GLU A 141 -25.71 -6.16 -5.94
C GLU A 141 -24.47 -5.62 -6.69
N GLY A 142 -23.53 -6.51 -7.03
CA GLY A 142 -22.31 -6.17 -7.79
C GLY A 142 -21.07 -5.83 -6.94
N HIS A 143 -21.21 -5.59 -5.64
CA HIS A 143 -20.11 -5.25 -4.73
C HIS A 143 -20.13 -6.04 -3.42
N ALA A 144 -20.70 -7.26 -3.47
CA ALA A 144 -21.01 -8.04 -2.29
C ALA A 144 -19.76 -8.41 -1.49
N VAL A 145 -19.53 -7.66 -0.41
CA VAL A 145 -18.60 -8.07 0.65
C VAL A 145 -19.21 -9.27 1.37
N PRO A 146 -18.45 -10.34 1.65
CA PRO A 146 -18.95 -11.51 2.36
C PRO A 146 -19.73 -11.15 3.65
N ASP A 147 -20.90 -11.76 3.86
CA ASP A 147 -21.77 -11.49 5.01
C ASP A 147 -21.07 -11.68 6.37
N ALA A 148 -20.10 -12.59 6.44
CA ALA A 148 -19.29 -12.79 7.64
C ALA A 148 -18.48 -11.53 8.00
N LEU A 149 -17.87 -10.87 7.02
CA LEU A 149 -17.13 -9.62 7.21
C LEU A 149 -18.08 -8.47 7.57
N LEU A 150 -19.23 -8.37 6.90
CA LEU A 150 -20.24 -7.35 7.22
C LEU A 150 -20.80 -7.51 8.63
N ARG A 151 -21.02 -8.74 9.10
CA ARG A 151 -21.41 -9.01 10.49
C ARG A 151 -20.32 -8.60 11.47
N ALA A 152 -19.06 -8.91 11.20
CA ALA A 152 -17.93 -8.49 12.04
C ALA A 152 -17.74 -6.95 12.06
N LEU A 153 -18.06 -6.26 10.96
CA LEU A 153 -17.97 -4.81 10.89
C LEU A 153 -19.07 -4.11 11.69
N ARG A 154 -20.30 -4.65 11.62
CA ARG A 154 -21.52 -4.12 12.28
C ARG A 154 -21.55 -4.25 13.79
N SER A 155 -20.81 -5.18 14.39
CA SER A 155 -20.96 -5.49 15.82
C SER A 155 -20.50 -4.36 16.76
N GLU A 156 -19.71 -3.39 16.28
CA GLU A 156 -18.99 -2.46 17.16
C GLU A 156 -19.23 -0.98 16.86
N ASP A 157 -19.31 -0.54 15.59
CA ASP A 157 -19.51 0.88 15.25
C ASP A 157 -20.42 1.10 14.03
N GLU A 158 -20.88 2.35 13.89
CA GLU A 158 -21.41 2.84 12.62
C GLU A 158 -20.26 2.95 11.60
N HIS A 159 -20.49 2.42 10.41
CA HIS A 159 -19.51 2.44 9.32
C HIS A 159 -20.17 2.99 8.07
N VAL A 160 -19.41 3.77 7.32
CA VAL A 160 -19.83 4.31 6.04
C VAL A 160 -18.77 3.94 5.02
N ALA A 161 -19.20 3.32 3.92
CA ALA A 161 -18.32 3.06 2.80
C ALA A 161 -18.54 4.13 1.72
N HIS A 162 -17.48 4.44 0.99
CA HIS A 162 -17.50 5.38 -0.12
C HIS A 162 -16.83 4.75 -1.33
N ASP A 163 -17.40 5.00 -2.50
CA ASP A 163 -16.80 4.65 -3.78
C ASP A 163 -15.85 5.79 -4.19
N LEU A 164 -14.57 5.46 -4.34
CA LEU A 164 -13.51 6.39 -4.72
C LEU A 164 -13.12 6.26 -6.21
N SER A 165 -13.80 5.41 -6.97
CA SER A 165 -13.38 5.07 -8.33
C SER A 165 -13.36 6.26 -9.28
N GLY A 166 -14.23 7.23 -9.07
CA GLY A 166 -14.25 8.46 -9.87
C GLY A 166 -13.02 9.36 -9.68
N LEU A 167 -12.21 9.17 -8.63
CA LEU A 167 -11.07 10.04 -8.34
C LEU A 167 -9.82 9.70 -9.14
N LEU A 168 -9.61 8.42 -9.45
CA LEU A 168 -8.44 7.92 -10.22
C LEU A 168 -8.83 7.03 -11.41
N SER A 169 -10.12 6.90 -11.72
CA SER A 169 -10.64 6.00 -12.76
C SER A 169 -10.22 4.52 -12.55
N LEU A 170 -10.10 4.09 -11.29
CA LEU A 170 -9.66 2.74 -10.86
C LEU A 170 -10.60 2.24 -9.73
N PRO A 171 -10.89 0.93 -9.60
CA PRO A 171 -11.69 0.43 -8.48
C PRO A 171 -11.05 0.74 -7.12
N ALA A 172 -11.76 1.51 -6.30
CA ALA A 172 -11.25 1.98 -5.03
C ALA A 172 -12.39 2.24 -4.03
N CYS A 173 -12.17 1.85 -2.78
CA CYS A 173 -13.16 1.98 -1.72
C CYS A 173 -12.51 2.60 -0.48
N ALA A 174 -13.25 3.49 0.19
CA ALA A 174 -12.96 3.91 1.55
C ALA A 174 -13.99 3.33 2.51
N VAL A 175 -13.56 2.90 3.68
CA VAL A 175 -14.42 2.57 4.82
C VAL A 175 -14.04 3.48 5.97
N ALA A 176 -14.98 4.35 6.36
CA ALA A 176 -14.85 5.24 7.50
C ALA A 176 -15.52 4.61 8.72
N LEU A 177 -14.83 4.62 9.85
CA LEU A 177 -15.38 4.25 11.15
C LEU A 177 -15.86 5.51 11.87
N ALA A 178 -17.16 5.55 12.19
CA ALA A 178 -17.74 6.59 13.03
C ALA A 178 -17.96 6.02 14.44
N PRO A 179 -17.41 6.65 15.50
CA PRO A 179 -17.72 6.22 16.86
C PRO A 179 -19.23 6.30 17.08
N ARG A 180 -19.81 5.26 17.69
CA ARG A 180 -21.26 5.09 17.88
C ARG A 180 -21.90 6.14 18.81
N ALA A 181 -21.09 6.84 19.59
CA ALA A 181 -21.56 7.88 20.50
C ALA A 181 -21.54 9.24 19.79
N GLU A 182 -22.67 9.95 19.80
CA GLU A 182 -22.68 11.35 19.38
C GLU A 182 -21.65 12.13 20.21
N PRO A 183 -20.81 12.96 19.57
CA PRO A 183 -19.88 13.79 20.31
C PRO A 183 -20.69 14.70 21.23
N GLU A 184 -20.52 14.54 22.54
CA GLU A 184 -21.01 15.54 23.50
C GLU A 184 -20.45 16.91 23.08
N PRO A 185 -21.29 17.92 22.88
CA PRO A 185 -20.93 19.17 22.19
C PRO A 185 -19.84 20.00 22.89
N GLU A 186 -19.44 19.62 24.11
CA GLU A 186 -18.44 20.32 24.92
C GLU A 186 -17.11 19.56 25.07
N ARG A 187 -17.00 18.33 24.55
CA ARG A 187 -15.72 17.59 24.59
C ARG A 187 -14.81 18.08 23.45
N ALA A 188 -13.56 18.32 23.81
CA ALA A 188 -12.41 18.58 22.92
C ALA A 188 -12.49 17.74 21.63
N PRO A 189 -11.98 18.24 20.48
CA PRO A 189 -12.16 17.63 19.16
C PRO A 189 -12.12 16.11 19.26
N GLY A 190 -13.28 15.50 19.00
CA GLY A 190 -13.48 14.07 19.16
C GLY A 190 -12.46 13.28 18.33
N PRO A 191 -12.25 11.99 18.65
CA PRO A 191 -11.30 11.16 17.94
C PRO A 191 -11.55 11.25 16.43
N GLU A 192 -10.49 11.59 15.71
CA GLU A 192 -10.47 11.70 14.25
C GLU A 192 -11.08 10.43 13.65
N ARG A 193 -12.01 10.55 12.70
CA ARG A 193 -12.62 9.37 12.07
C ARG A 193 -11.54 8.60 11.34
N ASP A 194 -11.42 7.32 11.68
CA ASP A 194 -10.47 6.44 11.02
C ASP A 194 -11.03 6.05 9.64
N THR A 195 -10.42 6.56 8.57
CA THR A 195 -10.70 6.12 7.20
C THR A 195 -9.63 5.11 6.76
N VAL A 196 -10.07 3.97 6.22
CA VAL A 196 -9.22 2.99 5.54
C VAL A 196 -9.55 3.02 4.05
N VAL A 197 -8.53 3.06 3.20
CA VAL A 197 -8.66 3.04 1.75
C VAL A 197 -8.03 1.77 1.19
N ALA A 198 -8.63 1.21 0.15
CA ALA A 198 -8.04 0.16 -0.65
C ALA A 198 -8.39 0.32 -2.13
N THR A 199 -7.51 -0.17 -3.00
CA THR A 199 -7.78 -0.36 -4.43
C THR A 199 -7.85 -1.86 -4.77
N GLY A 200 -8.37 -2.21 -5.94
CA GLY A 200 -8.47 -3.60 -6.40
C GLY A 200 -8.73 -3.69 -7.90
N ALA A 201 -8.77 -4.91 -8.44
CA ALA A 201 -9.13 -5.12 -9.85
C ALA A 201 -10.62 -4.89 -10.11
N THR A 202 -11.45 -4.98 -9.05
CA THR A 202 -12.88 -4.66 -9.06
C THR A 202 -13.28 -3.87 -7.83
N LEU A 203 -14.44 -3.21 -7.86
CA LEU A 203 -14.93 -2.46 -6.71
C LEU A 203 -15.30 -3.40 -5.54
N ALA A 204 -15.79 -4.60 -5.84
CA ALA A 204 -16.07 -5.63 -4.83
C ALA A 204 -14.78 -6.05 -4.09
N GLU A 205 -13.70 -6.24 -4.83
CA GLU A 205 -12.39 -6.56 -4.24
C GLU A 205 -11.85 -5.39 -3.41
N ALA A 206 -11.89 -4.16 -3.93
CA ALA A 206 -11.47 -2.98 -3.17
C ALA A 206 -12.28 -2.81 -1.88
N ALA A 207 -13.60 -3.01 -1.94
CA ALA A 207 -14.48 -2.95 -0.77
C ALA A 207 -14.16 -4.06 0.25
N ARG A 208 -13.95 -5.30 -0.20
CA ARG A 208 -13.54 -6.41 0.67
C ARG A 208 -12.23 -6.09 1.38
N THR A 209 -11.20 -5.67 0.63
CA THR A 209 -9.88 -5.33 1.18
C THR A 209 -9.97 -4.17 2.18
N ALA A 210 -10.77 -3.14 1.88
CA ALA A 210 -10.97 -2.02 2.80
C ALA A 210 -11.67 -2.45 4.10
N VAL A 211 -12.64 -3.37 4.03
CA VAL A 211 -13.31 -3.93 5.22
C VAL A 211 -12.35 -4.81 6.03
N GLU A 212 -11.59 -5.68 5.38
CA GLU A 212 -10.60 -6.55 6.05
C GLU A 212 -9.54 -5.72 6.78
N ARG A 213 -8.96 -4.72 6.10
CA ARG A 213 -7.99 -3.79 6.72
C ARG A 213 -8.61 -2.98 7.87
N THR A 214 -9.87 -2.57 7.73
CA THR A 214 -10.62 -1.91 8.82
C THR A 214 -10.75 -2.81 10.05
N LEU A 215 -11.10 -4.08 9.86
CA LEU A 215 -11.21 -5.06 10.95
C LEU A 215 -9.84 -5.37 11.58
N SER A 216 -8.79 -5.56 10.78
CA SER A 216 -7.43 -5.80 11.28
C SER A 216 -6.90 -4.61 12.08
N ARG A 217 -7.15 -3.39 11.60
CA ARG A 217 -6.84 -2.14 12.31
C ARG A 217 -7.54 -2.06 13.67
N ARG A 218 -8.82 -2.42 13.74
CA ARG A 218 -9.55 -2.47 15.02
C ARG A 218 -8.91 -3.44 16.00
N ARG A 219 -8.59 -4.66 15.54
CA ARG A 219 -7.93 -5.67 16.37
C ARG A 219 -6.58 -5.18 16.88
N ALA A 220 -5.78 -4.53 16.03
CA ALA A 220 -4.51 -3.93 16.44
C ALA A 220 -4.71 -2.86 17.52
N ARG A 221 -5.68 -1.96 17.34
CA ARG A 221 -6.01 -0.92 18.34
C ARG A 221 -6.49 -1.50 19.66
N ALA A 222 -7.36 -2.50 19.62
CA ALA A 222 -7.84 -3.20 20.83
C ALA A 222 -6.69 -3.90 21.58
N ALA A 223 -5.67 -4.36 20.86
CA ALA A 223 -4.45 -4.94 21.41
C ALA A 223 -3.38 -3.89 21.81
N GLY A 224 -3.66 -2.59 21.70
CA GLY A 224 -2.70 -1.52 22.02
C GLY A 224 -1.50 -1.45 21.06
N ARG A 225 -1.62 -2.04 19.87
CA ARG A 225 -0.54 -2.08 18.87
C ARG A 225 -0.52 -0.80 18.03
N PRO A 226 0.66 -0.36 17.57
CA PRO A 226 0.75 0.77 16.66
C PRO A 226 -0.04 0.47 15.38
N VAL A 227 -0.84 1.45 14.95
CA VAL A 227 -1.64 1.34 13.74
C VAL A 227 -1.03 2.24 12.67
N PRO A 228 -0.83 1.74 11.43
CA PRO A 228 -0.32 2.55 10.34
C PRO A 228 -1.13 3.82 10.07
N GLN A 229 -0.47 4.77 9.39
CA GLN A 229 -0.94 6.13 9.18
C GLN A 229 -2.36 6.19 8.60
N LEU A 230 -3.11 7.19 9.08
CA LEU A 230 -4.50 7.42 8.73
C LEU A 230 -4.67 8.15 7.40
N PHE A 231 -5.72 7.78 6.68
CA PHE A 231 -6.28 8.61 5.62
C PHE A 231 -7.09 9.75 6.23
N PRO A 232 -7.23 10.89 5.53
CA PRO A 232 -8.13 11.95 5.98
C PRO A 232 -9.53 11.39 6.25
N ALA A 233 -10.13 11.84 7.34
CA ALA A 233 -11.52 11.56 7.66
C ALA A 233 -12.42 12.03 6.50
N ILE A 234 -13.34 11.17 6.05
CA ILE A 234 -14.39 11.58 5.12
C ILE A 234 -15.54 12.17 5.95
N GLY A 235 -15.68 13.49 5.91
CA GLY A 235 -16.75 14.21 6.61
C GLY A 235 -18.09 14.14 5.86
N ARG A 236 -19.19 14.46 6.55
CA ARG A 236 -20.53 14.50 5.93
C ARG A 236 -20.60 15.51 4.78
N GLU A 237 -19.87 16.60 4.89
CA GLU A 237 -19.72 17.59 3.84
C GLU A 237 -19.07 17.03 2.58
N GLN A 238 -18.24 15.98 2.67
CA GLN A 238 -17.62 15.34 1.51
C GLN A 238 -18.51 14.26 0.88
N GLU A 239 -19.62 13.90 1.51
CA GLU A 239 -20.53 12.92 0.96
C GLU A 239 -21.33 13.52 -0.20
N SER A 240 -21.56 12.71 -1.24
CA SER A 240 -22.46 13.06 -2.33
C SER A 240 -23.72 12.19 -2.27
N ASP A 241 -24.88 12.84 -2.28
CA ASP A 241 -26.19 12.19 -2.40
C ASP A 241 -26.49 11.72 -3.83
N ALA A 242 -25.69 12.16 -4.81
CA ALA A 242 -25.96 11.84 -6.20
C ALA A 242 -25.65 10.36 -6.47
N PRO A 243 -26.62 9.56 -6.96
CA PRO A 243 -26.35 8.29 -7.61
C PRO A 243 -25.77 8.59 -8.99
N ARG A 244 -24.67 9.35 -9.05
CA ARG A 244 -24.04 9.65 -10.32
C ARG A 244 -23.46 8.33 -10.80
N PRO A 245 -23.78 7.85 -12.01
CA PRO A 245 -22.95 6.85 -12.64
C PRO A 245 -21.61 7.55 -12.84
N LEU A 246 -20.70 7.33 -11.89
CA LEU A 246 -19.30 7.62 -12.12
C LEU A 246 -18.94 6.81 -13.38
N PRO A 247 -18.20 7.38 -14.34
CA PRO A 247 -17.69 6.59 -15.44
C PRO A 247 -17.05 5.35 -14.82
N CYS A 248 -17.50 4.16 -15.27
CA CYS A 248 -16.96 2.90 -14.80
C CYS A 248 -15.45 3.01 -14.74
N ALA A 249 -14.83 2.45 -13.69
CA ALA A 249 -13.38 2.43 -13.59
C ALA A 249 -12.80 2.04 -14.96
N GLN A 250 -12.12 3.00 -15.58
CA GLN A 250 -11.63 2.86 -16.96
C GLN A 250 -10.43 1.91 -16.97
N TRP A 251 -9.72 1.87 -15.85
CA TRP A 251 -8.54 1.07 -15.63
C TRP A 251 -8.87 0.02 -14.58
N SER A 252 -8.55 -1.24 -14.86
CA SER A 252 -8.53 -2.31 -13.85
C SER A 252 -7.15 -2.49 -13.25
N HIS A 253 -6.12 -1.89 -13.85
CA HIS A 253 -4.73 -2.08 -13.47
C HIS A 253 -4.13 -0.78 -12.89
N PRO A 254 -3.53 -0.80 -11.69
CA PRO A 254 -2.91 0.36 -11.05
C PRO A 254 -1.87 1.07 -11.93
N LEU A 255 -1.11 0.31 -12.73
CA LEU A 255 -0.11 0.86 -13.65
C LEU A 255 -0.72 1.84 -14.66
N ASP A 256 -1.87 1.50 -15.25
CA ASP A 256 -2.53 2.34 -16.25
C ASP A 256 -3.15 3.58 -15.60
N ALA A 257 -3.73 3.40 -14.40
CA ALA A 257 -4.24 4.50 -13.61
C ALA A 257 -3.12 5.52 -13.31
N LEU A 258 -1.94 5.07 -12.86
CA LEU A 258 -0.80 5.96 -12.59
C LEU A 258 -0.30 6.67 -13.86
N HIS A 259 -0.21 5.98 -14.99
CA HIS A 259 0.14 6.63 -16.27
C HIS A 259 -0.87 7.69 -16.69
N SER A 260 -2.17 7.44 -16.51
CA SER A 260 -3.21 8.44 -16.80
C SER A 260 -3.10 9.70 -15.91
N GLN A 261 -2.42 9.59 -14.76
CA GLN A 261 -2.12 10.71 -13.87
C GLN A 261 -0.76 11.38 -14.20
N GLY A 262 -0.08 10.98 -15.28
CA GLY A 262 1.23 11.54 -15.67
C GLY A 262 2.41 10.97 -14.87
N HIS A 263 2.26 9.77 -14.32
CA HIS A 263 3.33 9.08 -13.60
C HIS A 263 3.83 7.86 -14.37
N SER A 264 5.14 7.65 -14.37
CA SER A 264 5.82 6.47 -14.90
C SER A 264 6.42 5.67 -13.73
N PRO A 265 5.78 4.56 -13.31
CA PRO A 265 6.27 3.76 -12.19
C PRO A 265 7.53 2.97 -12.56
N VAL A 266 8.52 3.02 -11.66
CA VAL A 266 9.79 2.31 -11.78
C VAL A 266 10.01 1.43 -10.57
N ALA A 267 10.24 0.14 -10.78
CA ALA A 267 10.58 -0.78 -9.69
C ALA A 267 12.08 -0.75 -9.42
N VAL A 268 12.45 -0.52 -8.16
CA VAL A 268 13.83 -0.58 -7.67
C VAL A 268 13.94 -1.75 -6.69
N LEU A 269 14.93 -2.62 -6.88
CA LEU A 269 15.21 -3.70 -5.92
C LEU A 269 15.79 -3.13 -4.64
N LEU A 270 15.31 -3.61 -3.49
CA LEU A 270 15.88 -3.27 -2.19
C LEU A 270 16.77 -4.42 -1.69
N ASP A 271 17.83 -4.72 -2.44
CA ASP A 271 18.77 -5.81 -2.18
C ASP A 271 20.08 -5.38 -1.51
N HIS A 272 20.20 -4.10 -1.14
CA HIS A 272 21.37 -3.54 -0.47
C HIS A 272 21.68 -4.19 0.89
N ASP A 273 20.71 -4.85 1.53
CA ASP A 273 20.92 -5.65 2.73
C ASP A 273 20.76 -7.14 2.40
N ALA A 274 21.88 -7.87 2.47
CA ALA A 274 21.92 -9.32 2.20
C ALA A 274 21.06 -10.12 3.19
N GLY A 275 20.97 -9.69 4.45
CA GLY A 275 20.14 -10.33 5.46
C GLY A 275 18.64 -10.17 5.16
N VAL A 276 18.22 -8.95 4.82
CA VAL A 276 16.82 -8.67 4.44
C VAL A 276 16.45 -9.40 3.14
N SER A 277 17.30 -9.32 2.12
CA SER A 277 17.03 -9.93 0.81
C SER A 277 17.06 -11.47 0.81
N ALA A 278 17.74 -12.10 1.77
CA ALA A 278 17.68 -13.54 2.00
C ALA A 278 16.30 -14.01 2.52
N VAL A 279 15.61 -13.15 3.28
CA VAL A 279 14.28 -13.45 3.84
C VAL A 279 13.15 -12.95 2.95
N LEU A 280 13.33 -11.77 2.35
CA LEU A 280 12.36 -11.11 1.48
C LEU A 280 12.94 -10.96 0.08
N PRO A 281 12.95 -12.04 -0.70
CA PRO A 281 13.48 -12.01 -2.04
C PRO A 281 12.65 -11.13 -2.98
N TYR A 282 11.40 -10.81 -2.64
CA TYR A 282 10.56 -9.92 -3.42
C TYR A 282 10.25 -8.66 -2.63
N LEU A 283 11.31 -7.92 -2.29
CA LEU A 283 11.23 -6.61 -1.68
C LEU A 283 11.58 -5.55 -2.72
N VAL A 284 10.64 -4.65 -2.99
CA VAL A 284 10.75 -3.61 -4.01
C VAL A 284 10.38 -2.25 -3.46
N ARG A 285 10.94 -1.21 -4.08
CA ARG A 285 10.44 0.16 -3.98
C ARG A 285 9.97 0.60 -5.36
N ILE A 286 8.69 0.93 -5.47
CA ILE A 286 8.15 1.63 -6.63
C ILE A 286 8.44 3.13 -6.45
N VAL A 287 9.11 3.72 -7.44
CA VAL A 287 9.33 5.17 -7.54
C VAL A 287 8.45 5.70 -8.68
N LEU A 288 7.70 6.76 -8.42
CA LEU A 288 6.98 7.48 -9.47
C LEU A 288 7.90 8.57 -10.04
N SER A 289 8.20 8.52 -11.32
CA SER A 289 8.76 9.66 -12.05
C SER A 289 7.68 10.33 -12.89
N PRO A 290 7.78 11.64 -13.16
CA PRO A 290 6.92 12.26 -14.18
C PRO A 290 7.15 11.59 -15.54
N THR A 291 6.08 11.43 -16.32
CA THR A 291 6.13 11.01 -17.73
C THR A 291 6.65 12.10 -18.63
#